data_AF-A0AAE0TPY3-F1
#
_entry.id   AF-A0AAE0TPY3-F1
#
_cell.length_a   1.000
_cell.length_b   1.000
_cell.length_c   1.000
_cell.angle_alpha   90.00
_cell.angle_beta   90.00
_cell.angle_gamma   90.00
#
_symmetry.space_group_name_H-M   'P 1'
#
loop_
_entity.id
_entity.type
_entity.pdbx_description
1 polymer ?
#
loop_
_entity_poly.entity_id
_entity_poly.type
_entity_poly.pdbx_seq_one_letter_code
_entity_poly.pdbx_strand_id
1 'polypeptide(L)'
;MAKLFDNPAELSAGWSCSQDARTEWAVDGRDWMLNRMFAEREEQKRFIHHCREEYLRAVRRWKEQLVVLVHLSAGAPARATELLSIQHKNAAEAQAQRGIFIENQMMAFVITYHKGYSASGRFKVIHRFVPDEVAELVAYYLWLVQPFVEYLQFVSGQYMDEPTSFLWEPEAEEGWGAGEDEEILLFE
;
A
#
# COMPACT_ATOMS: atom_id res chain seq x y z
N MET A 1 9.15 -19.91 0.42
CA MET A 1 8.25 -18.99 -0.30
C MET A 1 8.23 -19.32 -1.80
N ALA A 2 7.14 -19.00 -2.50
CA ALA A 2 7.12 -19.00 -3.96
C ALA A 2 8.09 -17.95 -4.51
N LYS A 3 8.60 -18.17 -5.73
CA LYS A 3 9.35 -17.13 -6.44
C LYS A 3 8.39 -16.01 -6.82
N LEU A 4 8.70 -14.79 -6.41
CA LEU A 4 7.91 -13.61 -6.75
C LEU A 4 8.29 -13.12 -8.15
N PHE A 5 7.28 -12.72 -8.92
CA PHE A 5 7.41 -12.11 -10.23
C PHE A 5 6.53 -10.87 -10.33
N ASP A 6 6.92 -9.96 -11.22
CA ASP A 6 6.12 -8.80 -11.58
C ASP A 6 6.40 -8.40 -13.04
N ASN A 7 5.41 -7.76 -13.65
CA ASN A 7 5.55 -7.10 -14.94
C ASN A 7 5.58 -5.57 -14.70
N PRO A 8 6.77 -4.95 -14.68
CA PRO A 8 6.86 -3.50 -14.46
C PRO A 8 6.25 -2.69 -15.61
N ALA A 9 6.06 -3.29 -16.80
CA ALA A 9 5.42 -2.65 -17.94
C ALA A 9 3.89 -2.73 -17.91
N GLU A 10 3.30 -3.43 -16.94
CA GLU A 10 1.85 -3.49 -16.79
C GLU A 10 1.31 -2.23 -16.11
N LEU A 11 0.44 -1.51 -16.83
CA LEU A 11 -0.08 -0.18 -16.50
C LEU A 11 -1.60 -0.16 -16.29
N SER A 12 -2.28 -1.30 -16.43
CA SER A 12 -3.71 -1.39 -16.17
C SER A 12 -4.05 -0.96 -14.75
N ALA A 13 -5.14 -0.22 -14.61
CA ALA A 13 -5.67 0.21 -13.33
C ALA A 13 -5.96 -1.02 -12.45
N GLY A 14 -5.57 -0.94 -11.18
CA GLY A 14 -5.73 -2.03 -10.21
C GLY A 14 -4.65 -3.11 -10.26
N TRP A 15 -3.71 -3.08 -11.21
CA TRP A 15 -2.62 -4.05 -11.25
C TRP A 15 -1.67 -3.93 -10.05
N SER A 16 -1.40 -5.05 -9.40
CA SER A 16 -0.43 -5.24 -8.33
C SER A 16 0.49 -6.43 -8.64
N CYS A 17 1.70 -6.43 -8.10
CA CYS A 17 2.64 -7.55 -8.26
C CYS A 17 2.10 -8.89 -7.74
N SER A 18 1.14 -8.89 -6.81
CA SER A 18 0.49 -10.12 -6.33
C SER A 18 -0.36 -10.84 -7.38
N GLN A 19 -0.68 -10.16 -8.48
CA GLN A 19 -1.52 -10.68 -9.58
C GLN A 19 -0.70 -11.27 -10.74
N ASP A 20 0.64 -11.22 -10.70
CA ASP A 20 1.46 -11.80 -11.75
C ASP A 20 1.30 -13.32 -11.81
N ALA A 21 0.83 -13.82 -12.95
CA ALA A 21 0.51 -15.24 -13.15
C ALA A 21 1.72 -16.18 -13.04
N ARG A 22 2.95 -15.66 -13.10
CA ARG A 22 4.18 -16.46 -12.89
C ARG A 22 4.43 -16.76 -11.41
N THR A 23 3.83 -15.99 -10.50
CA THR A 23 3.94 -16.22 -9.07
C THR A 23 2.97 -17.34 -8.66
N GLU A 24 3.51 -18.48 -8.25
CA GLU A 24 2.71 -19.64 -7.83
C GLU A 24 2.28 -19.51 -6.36
N TRP A 25 1.03 -19.11 -6.16
CA TRP A 25 0.44 -19.04 -4.82
C TRP A 25 -0.12 -20.39 -4.37
N ALA A 26 -0.02 -20.69 -3.07
CA ALA A 26 -0.53 -21.95 -2.51
C ALA A 26 -2.06 -22.06 -2.58
N VAL A 27 -2.76 -20.92 -2.64
CA VAL A 27 -4.22 -20.79 -2.69
C VAL A 27 -4.60 -19.53 -3.46
N ASP A 28 -5.87 -19.40 -3.85
CA ASP A 28 -6.39 -18.17 -4.43
C ASP A 28 -6.60 -17.10 -3.35
N GLY A 29 -5.62 -16.20 -3.19
CA GLY A 29 -5.63 -15.22 -2.11
C GLY A 29 -6.77 -14.20 -2.19
N ARG A 30 -7.36 -14.00 -3.38
CA ARG A 30 -8.49 -13.09 -3.58
C ARG A 30 -9.69 -13.50 -2.74
N ASP A 31 -10.00 -14.80 -2.77
CA ASP A 31 -11.23 -15.32 -2.17
C ASP A 31 -10.95 -16.28 -1.00
N TRP A 32 -9.70 -16.69 -0.75
CA TRP A 32 -9.43 -17.74 0.23
C TRP A 32 -9.84 -17.38 1.67
N MET A 33 -9.47 -16.19 2.16
CA MET A 33 -9.89 -15.74 3.50
C MET A 33 -11.40 -15.54 3.59
N LEU A 34 -12.02 -15.06 2.51
CA LEU A 34 -13.46 -14.90 2.42
C LEU A 34 -14.17 -16.24 2.51
N ASN A 35 -13.80 -17.19 1.66
CA ASN A 35 -14.38 -18.54 1.63
C ASN A 35 -14.27 -19.24 2.98
N ARG A 36 -13.17 -19.03 3.71
CA ARG A 36 -13.00 -19.53 5.09
C ARG A 36 -14.00 -18.89 6.06
N MET A 37 -14.15 -17.56 6.00
CA MET A 37 -15.13 -16.85 6.83
C MET A 37 -16.56 -17.30 6.52
N PHE A 38 -16.90 -17.56 5.26
CA PHE A 38 -18.25 -17.98 4.83
C PHE A 38 -18.56 -19.47 5.05
N ALA A 39 -17.54 -20.32 5.20
CA ALA A 39 -17.75 -21.75 5.47
C ALA A 39 -18.43 -22.00 6.82
N GLU A 40 -18.31 -21.08 7.79
CA GLU A 40 -18.78 -21.24 9.16
C GLU A 40 -19.83 -20.17 9.51
N ARG A 41 -21.11 -20.41 9.17
CA ARG A 41 -22.20 -19.40 9.24
C ARG A 41 -22.38 -18.66 10.57
N GLU A 42 -22.21 -19.33 11.71
CA GLU A 42 -22.36 -18.69 13.03
C GLU A 42 -21.15 -17.83 13.38
N GLU A 43 -19.96 -18.30 13.02
CA GLU A 43 -18.70 -17.57 13.18
C GLU A 43 -18.62 -16.36 12.24
N GLN A 44 -19.19 -16.48 11.04
CA GLN A 44 -19.31 -15.39 10.07
C GLN A 44 -20.06 -14.19 10.65
N LYS A 45 -21.27 -14.41 11.19
CA LYS A 45 -22.08 -13.33 11.78
C LYS A 45 -21.37 -12.72 12.97
N ARG A 46 -20.80 -13.55 13.85
CA ARG A 46 -20.05 -13.06 15.01
C ARG A 46 -18.88 -12.20 14.58
N PHE A 47 -18.09 -12.65 13.61
CA PHE A 47 -16.92 -11.94 13.11
C PHE A 47 -17.31 -10.60 12.48
N ILE A 48 -18.25 -10.60 11.54
CA ILE A 48 -18.68 -9.39 10.82
C ILE A 48 -19.22 -8.33 11.78
N HIS A 49 -19.99 -8.73 12.81
CA HIS A 49 -20.62 -7.78 13.74
C HIS A 49 -19.74 -7.37 14.92
N HIS A 50 -18.87 -8.25 15.42
CA HIS A 50 -18.17 -8.02 16.70
C HIS A 50 -16.64 -7.95 16.56
N CYS A 51 -16.04 -8.76 15.68
CA CYS A 51 -14.58 -8.88 15.60
C CYS A 51 -13.97 -8.08 14.45
N ARG A 52 -14.78 -7.61 13.49
CA ARG A 52 -14.31 -6.86 12.30
C ARG A 52 -13.47 -5.66 12.68
N GLU A 53 -13.97 -4.80 13.56
CA GLU A 53 -13.26 -3.57 13.95
C GLU A 53 -11.95 -3.88 14.70
N GLU A 54 -11.92 -4.97 15.46
CA GLU A 54 -10.72 -5.44 16.14
C GLU A 54 -9.69 -5.98 15.14
N TYR A 55 -10.14 -6.73 14.14
CA TYR A 55 -9.30 -7.20 13.05
C TYR A 55 -8.70 -6.04 12.24
N LEU A 56 -9.52 -5.06 11.82
CA LEU A 56 -9.04 -3.89 11.09
C LEU A 56 -8.05 -3.05 11.92
N ARG A 57 -8.28 -2.92 13.23
CA ARG A 57 -7.30 -2.30 14.15
C ARG A 57 -6.00 -3.09 14.24
N ALA A 58 -6.07 -4.41 14.29
CA ALA A 58 -4.89 -5.27 14.30
C ALA A 58 -4.09 -5.15 13.00
N VAL A 59 -4.77 -5.10 11.84
CA VAL A 59 -4.13 -4.88 10.54
C VAL A 59 -3.45 -3.52 10.49
N ARG A 60 -4.11 -2.44 10.94
CA ARG A 60 -3.48 -1.10 11.00
C ARG A 60 -2.21 -1.11 11.85
N ARG A 61 -2.27 -1.66 13.07
CA ARG A 61 -1.10 -1.78 13.95
C ARG A 61 0.02 -2.61 13.33
N TRP A 62 -0.33 -3.68 12.62
CA TRP A 62 0.65 -4.50 11.91
C TRP A 62 1.30 -3.73 10.75
N LYS A 63 0.53 -2.93 10.00
CA LYS A 63 1.06 -2.04 8.95
C LYS A 63 2.01 -0.97 9.52
N GLU A 64 1.70 -0.40 10.69
CA GLU A 64 2.59 0.53 11.39
C GLU A 64 3.95 -0.11 11.75
N GLN A 65 3.95 -1.39 12.11
CA GLN A 65 5.19 -2.13 12.35
C GLN A 65 5.93 -2.46 11.04
N LEU A 66 5.18 -2.83 10.00
CA LEU A 66 5.75 -3.15 8.69
C LEU A 66 6.40 -1.92 8.04
N VAL A 67 5.81 -0.73 8.15
CA VAL A 67 6.41 0.49 7.57
C VAL A 67 7.75 0.82 8.25
N VAL A 68 7.86 0.60 9.57
CA VAL A 68 9.13 0.74 10.29
C VAL A 68 10.13 -0.29 9.81
N LEU A 69 9.71 -1.55 9.64
CA LEU A 69 10.59 -2.61 9.17
C LEU A 69 11.11 -2.33 7.75
N VAL A 70 10.24 -1.91 6.83
CA VAL A 70 10.62 -1.48 5.48
C VAL A 70 11.57 -0.29 5.55
N HIS A 71 11.25 0.73 6.35
CA HIS A 71 12.09 1.93 6.49
C HIS A 71 13.51 1.62 6.98
N LEU A 72 13.65 0.71 7.93
CA LEU A 72 14.95 0.36 8.53
C LEU A 72 15.76 -0.62 7.68
N SER A 73 15.11 -1.41 6.82
CA SER A 73 15.75 -2.48 6.05
C SER A 73 15.98 -2.14 4.58
N ALA A 74 15.28 -1.16 4.01
CA ALA A 74 15.35 -0.83 2.59
C ALA A 74 16.55 0.08 2.20
N GLY A 75 17.66 -0.03 2.94
CA GLY A 75 18.88 0.77 2.75
C GLY A 75 18.83 2.13 3.44
N ALA A 76 19.22 3.20 2.74
CA ALA A 76 19.22 4.55 3.31
C ALA A 76 17.79 4.97 3.71
N PRO A 77 17.56 5.69 4.82
CA PRO A 77 16.21 6.11 5.21
C PRO A 77 15.49 6.87 4.10
N ALA A 78 14.25 6.48 3.79
CA ALA A 78 13.35 7.30 2.97
C ALA A 78 12.85 8.51 3.76
N ARG A 79 12.51 9.62 3.12
CA ARG A 79 11.71 10.63 3.83
C ARG A 79 10.36 10.01 4.17
N ALA A 80 9.85 10.25 5.37
CA ALA A 80 8.60 9.66 5.85
C ALA A 80 7.45 9.87 4.85
N THR A 81 7.31 11.09 4.31
CA THR A 81 6.27 11.42 3.33
C THR A 81 6.38 10.67 2.01
N GLU A 82 7.60 10.35 1.56
CA GLU A 82 7.84 9.59 0.32
C GLU A 82 7.50 8.09 0.50
N LEU A 83 7.70 7.55 1.71
CA LEU A 83 7.38 6.16 2.03
C LEU A 83 5.87 5.97 2.24
N LEU A 84 5.21 6.95 2.88
CA LEU A 84 3.78 6.89 3.20
C LEU A 84 2.88 7.05 1.97
N SER A 85 3.37 7.66 0.89
CA SER A 85 2.63 7.84 -0.36
C SER A 85 2.73 6.66 -1.34
N ILE A 86 3.36 5.55 -0.94
CA ILE A 86 3.52 4.38 -1.80
C ILE A 86 2.16 3.73 -2.09
N GLN A 87 1.90 3.49 -3.37
CA GLN A 87 0.74 2.75 -3.83
C GLN A 87 1.09 1.28 -4.09
N HIS A 88 0.22 0.36 -3.67
CA HIS A 88 0.45 -1.09 -3.82
C HIS A 88 -0.12 -1.66 -5.13
N LYS A 89 -1.00 -0.90 -5.80
CA LYS A 89 -1.58 -1.19 -7.10
C LYS A 89 -1.59 0.08 -7.96
N ASN A 90 -1.61 -0.07 -9.27
CA ASN A 90 -1.73 1.06 -10.18
C ASN A 90 -3.07 1.78 -9.92
N ALA A 91 -3.05 3.11 -9.79
CA ALA A 91 -4.28 3.88 -9.68
C ALA A 91 -5.06 3.90 -11.00
N ALA A 92 -6.32 4.34 -10.95
CA ALA A 92 -7.12 4.60 -12.14
C ALA A 92 -6.53 5.72 -13.01
N GLU A 93 -5.81 6.67 -12.39
CA GLU A 93 -5.13 7.75 -13.07
C GLU A 93 -3.83 7.26 -13.72
N ALA A 94 -3.73 7.39 -15.05
CA ALA A 94 -2.61 6.88 -15.86
C ALA A 94 -1.21 7.38 -15.46
N GLN A 95 -1.11 8.43 -14.64
CA GLN A 95 0.15 8.97 -14.13
C GLN A 95 0.57 8.42 -12.76
N ALA A 96 -0.32 7.70 -12.06
CA ALA A 96 -0.08 7.17 -10.73
C ALA A 96 0.22 5.66 -10.81
N GLN A 97 1.48 5.35 -11.09
CA GLN A 97 2.00 3.99 -11.03
C GLN A 97 2.11 3.51 -9.58
N ARG A 98 1.99 2.20 -9.36
CA ARG A 98 2.33 1.59 -8.07
C ARG A 98 3.79 1.88 -7.70
N GLY A 99 4.10 1.87 -6.41
CA GLY A 99 5.46 2.01 -5.88
C GLY A 99 6.07 0.69 -5.40
N ILE A 100 5.48 -0.46 -5.75
CA ILE A 100 6.00 -1.78 -5.35
C ILE A 100 6.23 -2.62 -6.60
N PHE A 101 7.46 -3.10 -6.76
CA PHE A 101 7.88 -3.89 -7.92
C PHE A 101 8.69 -5.10 -7.50
N ILE A 102 8.69 -6.13 -8.33
CA ILE A 102 9.61 -7.28 -8.19
C ILE A 102 10.61 -7.25 -9.34
N GLU A 103 11.89 -7.13 -9.01
CA GLU A 103 12.98 -7.14 -9.98
C GLU A 103 14.00 -8.21 -9.56
N ASN A 104 14.32 -9.14 -10.47
CA ASN A 104 15.22 -10.26 -10.19
C ASN A 104 14.84 -11.08 -8.93
N GLN A 105 13.54 -11.27 -8.69
CA GLN A 105 12.97 -11.92 -7.50
C GLN A 105 13.14 -11.13 -6.19
N MET A 106 13.60 -9.88 -6.26
CA MET A 106 13.73 -8.99 -5.11
C MET A 106 12.62 -7.94 -5.12
N MET A 107 12.03 -7.66 -3.97
CA MET A 107 11.02 -6.61 -3.86
C MET A 107 11.68 -5.24 -3.69
N ALA A 108 11.25 -4.29 -4.53
CA ALA A 108 11.66 -2.90 -4.49
C ALA A 108 10.48 -1.98 -4.20
N PHE A 109 10.68 -1.10 -3.22
CA PHE A 109 9.86 0.09 -3.02
C PHE A 109 10.43 1.21 -3.87
N VAL A 110 9.67 1.63 -4.89
CA VAL A 110 10.06 2.64 -5.86
C VAL A 110 9.35 3.94 -5.55
N ILE A 111 10.13 4.98 -5.28
CA ILE A 111 9.64 6.33 -5.00
C ILE A 111 10.13 7.30 -6.08
N THR A 112 9.23 8.11 -6.60
CA THR A 112 9.53 9.18 -7.55
C THR A 112 9.65 10.51 -6.83
N TYR A 113 10.83 11.12 -6.89
CA TYR A 113 11.12 12.36 -6.21
C TYR A 113 10.99 13.57 -7.15
N HIS A 114 10.17 14.55 -6.75
CA HIS A 114 9.80 15.71 -7.57
C HIS A 114 10.57 17.02 -7.27
N LYS A 115 11.43 17.11 -6.24
CA LYS A 115 12.16 18.38 -6.01
C LYS A 115 13.19 18.60 -7.13
N GLY A 116 13.09 19.76 -7.78
CA GLY A 116 13.93 20.14 -8.92
C GLY A 116 13.35 19.77 -10.29
N TYR A 117 12.10 19.29 -10.36
CA TYR A 117 11.44 19.03 -11.65
C TYR A 117 11.32 20.30 -12.49
N SER A 118 10.93 21.42 -11.87
CA SER A 118 10.86 22.74 -12.54
C SER A 118 12.20 23.23 -13.08
N ALA A 119 13.32 22.75 -12.54
CA ALA A 119 14.67 23.16 -12.94
C ALA A 119 15.36 22.19 -13.91
N SER A 120 15.03 20.89 -13.86
CA SER A 120 15.77 19.83 -14.57
C SER A 120 14.94 18.97 -15.54
N GLY A 121 13.60 19.02 -15.44
CA GLY A 121 12.70 18.17 -16.21
C GLY A 121 12.86 16.66 -15.95
N ARG A 122 13.66 16.24 -14.98
CA ARG A 122 13.92 14.82 -14.66
C ARG A 122 13.42 14.46 -13.28
N PHE A 123 12.63 13.40 -13.20
CA PHE A 123 12.29 12.76 -11.93
C PHE A 123 13.47 11.91 -11.46
N LYS A 124 13.77 11.97 -10.16
CA LYS A 124 14.73 11.05 -9.55
C LYS A 124 13.94 9.84 -9.05
N VAL A 125 14.14 8.70 -9.71
CA VAL A 125 13.59 7.41 -9.27
C VAL A 125 14.57 6.78 -8.29
N ILE A 126 14.09 6.34 -7.14
CA ILE A 126 14.89 5.65 -6.12
C ILE A 126 14.27 4.28 -5.88
N HIS A 127 15.05 3.24 -6.15
CA HIS A 127 14.70 1.85 -5.85
C HIS A 127 15.23 1.50 -4.47
N ARG A 128 14.36 0.99 -3.60
CA ARG A 128 14.70 0.58 -2.24
C ARG A 128 14.37 -0.89 -2.08
N PHE A 129 15.38 -1.73 -2.21
CA PHE A 129 15.23 -3.18 -2.06
C PHE A 129 15.15 -3.55 -0.59
N VAL A 130 14.20 -4.40 -0.23
CA VAL A 130 14.06 -4.95 1.12
C VAL A 130 14.61 -6.38 1.18
N PRO A 131 15.02 -6.87 2.37
CA PRO A 131 15.35 -8.28 2.58
C PRO A 131 14.18 -9.20 2.24
N ASP A 132 14.48 -10.44 1.87
CA ASP A 132 13.47 -11.43 1.45
C ASP A 132 12.43 -11.70 2.54
N GLU A 133 12.82 -11.67 3.82
CA GLU A 133 11.91 -11.86 4.95
C GLU A 133 10.88 -10.72 5.05
N VAL A 134 11.28 -9.49 4.72
CA VAL A 134 10.38 -8.34 4.69
C VAL A 134 9.50 -8.37 3.44
N ALA A 135 10.08 -8.75 2.30
CA ALA A 135 9.35 -8.97 1.06
C ALA A 135 8.24 -10.02 1.24
N GLU A 136 8.52 -11.09 1.98
CA GLU A 136 7.56 -12.15 2.29
C GLU A 136 6.36 -11.61 3.08
N LEU A 137 6.60 -10.80 4.10
CA LEU A 137 5.53 -10.15 4.88
C LEU A 137 4.66 -9.24 4.01
N VAL A 138 5.29 -8.41 3.18
CA VAL A 138 4.57 -7.51 2.26
C VAL A 138 3.75 -8.33 1.25
N ALA A 139 4.35 -9.37 0.68
CA ALA A 139 3.69 -10.25 -0.29
C ALA A 139 2.46 -10.96 0.33
N TYR A 140 2.57 -11.51 1.53
CA TYR A 140 1.45 -12.12 2.24
C TYR A 140 0.34 -11.12 2.56
N TYR A 141 0.69 -9.89 2.92
CA TYR A 141 -0.30 -8.85 3.09
C TYR A 141 -1.04 -8.56 1.78
N LEU A 142 -0.33 -8.30 0.69
CA LEU A 142 -0.94 -7.98 -0.61
C LEU A 142 -1.76 -9.14 -1.19
N TRP A 143 -1.37 -10.38 -0.90
CA TRP A 143 -2.00 -11.58 -1.42
C TRP A 143 -3.24 -12.03 -0.62
N LEU A 144 -3.17 -12.02 0.72
CA LEU A 144 -4.25 -12.56 1.58
C LEU A 144 -5.02 -11.47 2.32
N VAL A 145 -4.30 -10.54 2.94
CA VAL A 145 -4.89 -9.60 3.90
C VAL A 145 -5.58 -8.45 3.19
N GLN A 146 -4.93 -7.84 2.20
CA GLN A 146 -5.44 -6.72 1.42
C GLN A 146 -6.81 -7.01 0.79
N PRO A 147 -7.01 -8.08 -0.01
CA PRO A 147 -8.34 -8.35 -0.59
C PRO A 147 -9.41 -8.60 0.48
N PHE A 148 -9.04 -9.23 1.60
CA PHE A 148 -9.96 -9.43 2.71
C PHE A 148 -10.34 -8.13 3.42
N VAL A 149 -9.39 -7.21 3.61
CA VAL A 149 -9.65 -5.88 4.18
C VAL A 149 -10.56 -5.06 3.27
N GLU A 150 -10.29 -5.05 1.95
CA GLU A 150 -11.13 -4.37 0.96
C GLU A 150 -12.57 -4.89 1.03
N TYR A 151 -12.75 -6.20 1.15
CA TYR A 151 -14.06 -6.81 1.35
C TYR A 151 -14.73 -6.36 2.65
N LEU A 152 -14.02 -6.37 3.79
CA LEU A 152 -14.57 -5.97 5.08
C LEU A 152 -15.00 -4.50 5.10
N GLN A 153 -14.27 -3.63 4.40
CA GLN A 153 -14.62 -2.22 4.21
C GLN A 153 -15.85 -2.06 3.29
N PHE A 154 -15.96 -2.89 2.26
CA PHE A 154 -17.14 -2.91 1.38
C PHE A 154 -18.42 -3.24 2.15
N VAL A 155 -18.41 -4.31 2.95
CA VAL A 155 -19.61 -4.73 3.69
C VAL A 155 -19.96 -3.82 4.88
N SER A 156 -19.01 -3.00 5.36
CA SER A 156 -19.26 -2.05 6.45
C SER A 156 -19.92 -0.75 5.98
N GLY A 157 -20.03 -0.52 4.67
CA GLY A 157 -20.46 0.76 4.11
C GLY A 157 -19.45 1.89 4.36
N GLN A 158 -18.22 1.58 4.79
CA GLN A 158 -17.11 2.54 4.91
C GLN A 158 -16.41 2.78 3.57
N TYR A 159 -17.06 2.43 2.46
CA TYR A 159 -16.49 2.60 1.13
C TYR A 159 -16.44 4.10 0.78
N MET A 160 -15.25 4.59 0.48
CA MET A 160 -15.08 5.65 -0.51
C MET A 160 -15.43 5.02 -1.87
N ASP A 161 -15.95 5.78 -2.85
CA ASP A 161 -16.39 5.22 -4.15
C ASP A 161 -15.34 4.32 -4.84
N GLU A 162 -14.06 4.46 -4.50
CA GLU A 162 -12.96 3.55 -4.87
C GLU A 162 -12.07 3.16 -3.67
N PRO A 163 -11.64 1.88 -3.55
CA PRO A 163 -10.72 1.44 -2.51
C PRO A 163 -9.32 2.04 -2.72
N THR A 164 -8.77 2.65 -1.68
CA THR A 164 -7.46 3.32 -1.72
C THR A 164 -6.35 2.42 -2.28
N SER A 165 -5.55 2.96 -3.19
CA SER A 165 -4.35 2.30 -3.71
C SER A 165 -3.13 2.51 -2.81
N PHE A 166 -3.20 3.37 -1.79
CA PHE A 166 -2.11 3.58 -0.84
C PHE A 166 -1.86 2.34 0.02
N LEU A 167 -0.59 2.00 0.23
CA LEU A 167 -0.22 0.90 1.11
C LEU A 167 -0.49 1.24 2.57
N TRP A 168 -0.21 2.47 3.01
CA TRP A 168 -0.19 2.81 4.45
C TRP A 168 -1.42 3.54 4.96
N GLU A 169 -2.26 4.10 4.07
CA GLU A 169 -3.31 5.07 4.41
C GLU A 169 -2.71 6.30 5.11
N PRO A 170 -2.13 7.27 4.36
CA PRO A 170 -1.68 8.51 4.98
C PRO A 170 -2.87 9.18 5.68
N GLU A 171 -2.69 9.63 6.92
CA GLU A 171 -3.64 10.57 7.52
C GLU A 171 -3.78 11.75 6.56
N ALA A 172 -5.00 12.21 6.34
CA ALA A 172 -5.20 13.43 5.57
C ALA A 172 -4.39 14.52 6.27
N GLU A 173 -3.47 15.18 5.54
CA GLU A 173 -2.84 16.38 6.07
C GLU A 173 -3.98 17.32 6.46
N GLU A 174 -4.05 17.71 7.75
CA GLU A 174 -4.92 18.81 8.17
C GLU A 174 -4.58 19.97 7.25
N GLY A 175 -5.50 20.30 6.34
CA GLY A 175 -5.27 21.35 5.37
C GLY A 175 -4.84 22.58 6.14
N TRP A 176 -3.69 23.16 5.77
CA TRP A 176 -3.19 24.39 6.36
C TRP A 176 -4.37 25.35 6.45
N GLY A 177 -4.84 25.61 7.67
CA GLY A 177 -5.84 26.63 7.91
C GLY A 177 -5.30 27.88 7.24
N ALA A 178 -6.06 28.45 6.30
CA ALA A 178 -5.75 29.75 5.74
C ALA A 178 -5.83 30.75 6.90
N GLY A 179 -4.70 30.92 7.58
CA GLY A 179 -4.56 31.66 8.82
C GLY A 179 -3.23 32.38 8.77
N GLU A 180 -3.31 33.64 8.34
CA GLU A 180 -2.47 34.74 8.81
C GLU A 180 -0.99 34.72 8.39
N ASP A 181 -0.72 34.67 7.09
CA ASP A 181 0.56 35.14 6.50
C ASP A 181 0.35 36.41 5.63
N GLU A 182 -0.53 37.32 6.06
CA GLU A 182 -0.65 38.69 5.53
C GLU A 182 -0.32 39.73 6.62
N GLU A 183 0.80 39.63 7.34
CA GLU A 183 1.31 40.82 8.06
C GLU A 183 2.80 40.75 8.47
N ILE A 184 3.73 40.50 7.53
CA ILE A 184 5.11 41.00 7.69
C ILE A 184 5.62 41.55 6.36
N LEU A 185 5.00 42.64 5.92
CA LEU A 185 5.69 43.67 5.15
C LEU A 185 5.48 44.98 5.91
N LEU A 186 6.53 45.45 6.56
CA LEU A 186 6.87 46.85 6.85
C LEU A 186 7.89 46.83 8.00
N PHE A 187 9.16 47.07 7.67
CA PHE A 187 10.04 48.03 8.34
C PHE A 187 11.31 48.13 7.48
N GLU A 188 11.40 49.22 6.72
CA GLU A 188 12.68 49.83 6.34
C GLU A 188 13.36 50.44 7.58
#